data_AF-A0A117EGF5-F1
#
_entry.id   AF-A0A117EGF5-F1
#
_cell.length_a   1.000
_cell.length_b   1.000
_cell.length_c   1.000
_cell.angle_alpha   90.00
_cell.angle_beta   90.00
_cell.angle_gamma   90.00
#
_symmetry.space_group_name_H-M   'P 1'
#
loop_
_entity.id
_entity.type
_entity.pdbx_description
1 polymer ?
#
loop_
_entity_poly.entity_id
_entity_poly.type
_entity_poly.pdbx_seq_one_letter_code
_entity_poly.pdbx_strand_id
1 'polypeptide(L)'
;MTAPEPSTLAVADLDESGQATYAVYADSAADWQWTDEELATTGWESPACLHTGSLALIRQPGGTRIEDPLAKAFEHVTVSIDPNVRPLLVPPAAYRERLPHWCTLADILRLSEDDLALLLPGVRPEEACDIRSAAGLVGTRSGGSSRRE
;
A
#
# COMPACT_ATOMS: atom_id res chain seq x y z
N MET A 1 9.15 -19.93 11.78
CA MET A 1 7.94 -19.62 12.56
C MET A 1 6.73 -19.99 11.71
N THR A 2 5.64 -20.45 12.32
CA THR A 2 4.41 -20.83 11.60
C THR A 2 3.26 -19.99 12.15
N ALA A 3 2.57 -19.25 11.29
CA ALA A 3 1.37 -18.52 11.65
C ALA A 3 0.18 -19.48 11.77
N PRO A 4 -0.60 -19.46 12.88
CA PRO A 4 -1.82 -20.26 13.01
C PRO A 4 -2.99 -19.73 12.14
N GLU A 5 -2.93 -18.48 11.72
CA GLU A 5 -3.93 -17.85 10.87
C GLU A 5 -3.85 -18.31 9.41
N PRO A 6 -4.97 -18.33 8.68
CA PRO A 6 -4.95 -18.61 7.24
C PRO A 6 -4.20 -17.50 6.48
N SER A 7 -3.62 -17.86 5.33
CA SER A 7 -3.15 -16.85 4.39
C SER A 7 -4.32 -16.17 3.68
N THR A 8 -4.16 -14.89 3.30
CA THR A 8 -5.14 -14.21 2.44
C THR A 8 -5.35 -14.99 1.14
N LEU A 9 -6.61 -15.19 0.76
CA LEU A 9 -7.00 -15.82 -0.50
C LEU A 9 -7.75 -14.82 -1.38
N ALA A 10 -7.31 -14.65 -2.62
CA ALA A 10 -8.03 -13.91 -3.64
C ALA A 10 -8.45 -14.88 -4.77
N VAL A 11 -9.74 -14.86 -5.12
CA VAL A 11 -10.30 -15.63 -6.22
C VAL A 11 -10.68 -14.66 -7.33
N ALA A 12 -10.16 -14.89 -8.53
CA ALA A 12 -10.54 -14.18 -9.74
C ALA A 12 -11.50 -15.06 -10.55
N ASP A 13 -12.69 -14.55 -10.84
CA ASP A 13 -13.65 -15.18 -11.74
C ASP A 13 -13.70 -14.37 -13.05
N LEU A 14 -13.40 -15.02 -14.17
CA LEU A 14 -13.34 -14.39 -15.48
C LEU A 14 -14.61 -14.71 -16.25
N ASP A 15 -15.29 -13.69 -16.75
CA ASP A 15 -16.43 -13.89 -17.64
C ASP A 15 -16.01 -14.26 -19.07
N GLU A 16 -16.99 -14.52 -19.95
CA GLU A 16 -16.77 -14.90 -21.35
C GLU A 16 -16.01 -13.83 -22.16
N SER A 17 -15.99 -12.58 -21.71
CA SER A 17 -15.26 -11.46 -22.32
C SER A 17 -13.83 -11.31 -21.79
N GLY A 18 -13.45 -12.10 -20.77
CA GLY A 18 -12.17 -12.01 -20.07
C GLY A 18 -12.14 -10.93 -18.99
N GLN A 19 -13.29 -10.35 -18.63
CA GLN A 19 -13.38 -9.38 -17.53
C GLN A 19 -13.36 -10.13 -16.19
N ALA A 20 -12.50 -9.67 -15.28
CA ALA A 20 -12.31 -10.29 -13.97
C ALA A 20 -13.22 -9.66 -12.91
N THR A 21 -13.89 -10.51 -12.13
CA THR A 21 -14.46 -10.17 -10.82
C THR A 21 -13.63 -10.83 -9.73
N TYR A 22 -13.51 -10.18 -8.56
CA TYR A 22 -12.64 -10.65 -7.49
C TYR A 22 -13.41 -10.81 -6.19
N ALA A 23 -13.18 -11.94 -5.52
CA ALA A 23 -13.55 -12.16 -4.12
C ALA A 23 -12.27 -12.32 -3.30
N VAL A 24 -12.18 -11.63 -2.16
CA VAL A 24 -11.01 -11.69 -1.29
C VAL A 24 -11.42 -12.13 0.11
N TYR A 25 -10.83 -13.23 0.56
CA TYR A 25 -10.96 -13.79 1.90
C TYR A 25 -9.74 -13.36 2.68
N ALA A 26 -9.89 -12.24 3.34
CA ALA A 26 -8.81 -11.59 4.04
C ALA A 26 -9.03 -11.66 5.55
N ASP A 27 -10.26 -11.68 6.06
CA ASP A 27 -10.50 -11.52 7.50
C ASP A 27 -9.74 -12.52 8.38
N SER A 28 -9.06 -11.97 9.40
CA SER A 28 -8.16 -12.69 10.30
C SER A 28 -7.02 -13.44 9.61
N ALA A 29 -6.61 -13.04 8.41
CA ALA A 29 -5.44 -13.61 7.74
C ALA A 29 -4.13 -13.19 8.42
N ALA A 30 -3.09 -14.01 8.20
CA ALA A 30 -1.76 -13.84 8.78
C ALA A 30 -1.08 -12.51 8.40
N ASP A 31 -1.44 -11.92 7.26
CA ASP A 31 -0.78 -10.76 6.65
C ASP A 31 -0.73 -9.49 7.52
N TRP A 32 -1.54 -9.40 8.57
CA TRP A 32 -1.54 -8.29 9.55
C TRP A 32 -1.56 -8.77 11.00
N GLN A 33 -1.08 -9.99 11.27
CA GLN A 33 -0.95 -10.55 12.63
C GLN A 33 0.50 -10.52 13.14
N TRP A 34 1.36 -9.72 12.51
CA TRP A 34 2.75 -9.55 12.91
C TRP A 34 2.88 -9.30 14.42
N THR A 35 3.86 -9.97 15.00
CA THR A 35 4.32 -9.74 16.37
C THR A 35 5.63 -8.97 16.39
N ASP A 36 5.89 -8.25 17.48
CA ASP A 36 7.14 -7.51 17.65
C ASP A 36 8.36 -8.46 17.63
N GLU A 37 8.18 -9.70 18.11
CA GLU A 37 9.20 -10.75 18.08
C GLU A 37 9.54 -11.15 16.64
N GLU A 38 8.54 -11.39 15.78
CA GLU A 38 8.77 -11.71 14.36
C GLU A 38 9.52 -10.58 13.65
N LEU A 39 9.08 -9.33 13.86
CA LEU A 39 9.71 -8.17 13.25
C LEU A 39 11.14 -7.96 13.76
N ALA A 40 11.42 -8.22 15.04
CA ALA A 40 12.78 -8.12 15.58
C ALA A 40 13.76 -9.14 14.97
N THR A 41 13.28 -10.30 14.51
CA THR A 41 14.14 -11.34 13.90
C THR A 41 14.56 -11.06 12.45
N THR A 42 13.94 -10.06 11.82
CA THR A 42 14.17 -9.77 10.40
C THR A 42 15.57 -9.27 10.07
N GLY A 43 16.38 -8.90 11.06
CA GLY A 43 17.82 -8.68 10.90
C GLY A 43 18.16 -7.56 9.90
N TRP A 44 17.49 -6.41 10.01
CA TRP A 44 17.68 -5.24 9.12
C TRP A 44 19.07 -4.63 9.34
N GLU A 45 20.12 -5.28 8.87
CA GLU A 45 21.46 -4.72 8.83
C GLU A 45 21.53 -3.72 7.67
N SER A 46 21.09 -2.49 7.93
CA SER A 46 21.20 -1.32 7.04
C SER A 46 20.60 -1.53 5.63
N PRO A 47 19.27 -1.72 5.52
CA PRO A 47 18.62 -1.80 4.21
C PRO A 47 18.84 -0.50 3.43
N ALA A 48 19.08 -0.60 2.12
CA ALA A 48 19.18 0.58 1.25
C ALA A 48 17.82 1.25 1.03
N CYS A 49 16.73 0.47 1.10
CA CYS A 49 15.36 0.95 0.92
C CYS A 49 14.38 0.03 1.64
N LEU A 50 13.29 0.60 2.14
CA LEU A 50 12.15 -0.09 2.71
C LEU A 50 10.91 0.21 1.89
N HIS A 51 10.17 -0.83 1.51
CA HIS A 51 8.94 -0.69 0.76
C HIS A 51 7.78 -1.36 1.47
N THR A 52 6.63 -0.71 1.45
CA THR A 52 5.39 -1.27 1.99
C THR A 52 4.17 -0.87 1.17
N GLY A 53 3.22 -1.79 1.07
CA GLY A 53 1.88 -1.52 0.60
C GLY A 53 0.96 -1.11 1.75
N SER A 54 -0.07 -0.31 1.48
CA SER A 54 -0.97 0.20 2.52
C SER A 54 -1.70 -0.86 3.37
N LEU A 55 -2.01 -2.05 2.83
CA LEU A 55 -2.75 -3.06 3.57
C LEU A 55 -1.98 -3.54 4.82
N ALA A 56 -0.64 -3.60 4.71
CA ALA A 56 0.23 -3.90 5.84
C ALA A 56 0.24 -2.79 6.91
N LEU A 57 -0.13 -1.56 6.55
CA LEU A 57 -0.14 -0.38 7.43
C LEU A 57 -1.52 -0.07 8.01
N ILE A 58 -2.59 -0.29 7.24
CA ILE A 58 -3.96 0.13 7.59
C ILE A 58 -4.71 -0.96 8.37
N ARG A 59 -4.40 -2.24 8.14
CA ARG A 59 -5.05 -3.36 8.82
C ARG A 59 -4.41 -3.57 10.19
N GLN A 60 -5.24 -3.53 11.22
CA GLN A 60 -4.83 -3.79 12.60
C GLN A 60 -4.94 -5.28 12.93
N PRO A 61 -4.10 -5.81 13.83
CA PRO A 61 -3.14 -5.11 14.69
C PRO A 61 -1.72 -4.93 14.09
N GLY A 62 -1.46 -5.39 12.88
CA GLY A 62 -0.14 -5.35 12.25
C GLY A 62 0.31 -3.94 11.85
N GLY A 63 -0.63 -3.08 11.45
CA GLY A 63 -0.37 -1.75 10.92
C GLY A 63 0.62 -0.91 11.73
N THR A 64 0.31 -0.69 13.01
CA THR A 64 1.16 0.15 13.88
C THR A 64 2.55 -0.47 14.09
N ARG A 65 2.65 -1.80 14.10
CA ARG A 65 3.92 -2.50 14.28
C ARG A 65 4.86 -2.36 13.10
N ILE A 66 4.34 -2.14 11.89
CA ILE A 66 5.16 -1.84 10.71
C ILE A 66 5.50 -0.35 10.64
N GLU A 67 4.59 0.53 11.06
CA GLU A 67 4.82 1.98 11.05
C GLU A 67 5.93 2.42 12.02
N ASP A 68 6.02 1.78 13.19
CA ASP A 68 7.04 2.11 14.19
C ASP A 68 8.49 1.93 13.66
N PRO A 69 8.86 0.80 13.02
CA PRO A 69 10.14 0.66 12.33
C PRO A 69 10.34 1.66 11.19
N LEU A 70 9.32 1.94 10.38
CA LEU A 70 9.44 2.90 9.28
C LEU A 70 9.77 4.31 9.79
N ALA A 71 9.10 4.75 10.86
CA ALA A 71 9.38 6.04 11.50
C ALA A 71 10.83 6.14 12.04
N LYS A 72 11.39 5.03 12.54
CA LYS A 72 12.78 4.98 13.01
C LYS A 72 13.80 4.92 11.86
N ALA A 73 13.41 4.34 10.73
CA ALA A 73 14.29 4.16 9.57
C ALA A 73 14.34 5.38 8.65
N PHE A 74 13.31 6.23 8.67
CA PHE A 74 13.12 7.36 7.74
C PHE A 74 14.33 8.31 7.62
N GLU A 75 15.12 8.50 8.69
CA GLU A 75 16.31 9.38 8.62
C GLU A 75 17.54 8.74 7.96
N HIS A 76 17.53 7.42 7.74
CA HIS A 76 18.73 6.66 7.36
C HIS A 76 18.51 5.75 6.15
N VAL A 77 17.26 5.49 5.78
CA VAL A 77 16.87 4.55 4.73
C VAL A 77 15.78 5.18 3.89
N THR A 78 15.86 5.01 2.57
CA THR A 78 14.79 5.43 1.67
C THR A 78 13.51 4.63 1.94
N VAL A 79 12.40 5.30 2.23
CA VAL A 79 11.09 4.67 2.47
C VAL A 79 10.16 4.90 1.28
N SER A 80 9.65 3.81 0.73
CA SER A 80 8.67 3.78 -0.36
C SER A 80 7.33 3.23 0.15
N ILE A 81 6.26 4.03 0.03
CA ILE A 81 4.90 3.60 0.35
C ILE A 81 4.07 3.60 -0.94
N ASP A 82 3.39 2.49 -1.22
CA ASP A 82 2.42 2.37 -2.31
C ASP A 82 1.03 2.16 -1.70
N PRO A 83 0.17 3.20 -1.65
CA PRO A 83 -1.17 3.08 -1.11
C PRO A 83 -2.04 2.03 -1.78
N ASN A 84 -1.81 1.69 -3.05
CA ASN A 84 -2.42 0.56 -3.76
C ASN A 84 -3.85 0.23 -3.26
N VAL A 85 -4.77 1.19 -3.34
CA VAL A 85 -6.04 1.21 -2.63
C VAL A 85 -6.87 -0.02 -3.02
N ARG A 86 -7.44 -0.71 -2.03
CA ARG A 86 -8.28 -1.91 -2.24
C ARG A 86 -9.65 -1.68 -1.61
N PRO A 87 -10.59 -1.02 -2.32
CA PRO A 87 -11.92 -0.73 -1.79
C PRO A 87 -12.71 -1.98 -1.34
N LEU A 88 -12.39 -3.15 -1.90
CA LEU A 88 -12.98 -4.44 -1.50
C LEU A 88 -12.56 -4.88 -0.09
N LEU A 89 -11.46 -4.36 0.44
CA LEU A 89 -10.88 -4.76 1.73
C LEU A 89 -10.98 -3.68 2.79
N VAL A 90 -10.84 -2.41 2.39
CA VAL A 90 -10.84 -1.27 3.28
C VAL A 90 -11.53 -0.08 2.58
N PRO A 91 -12.41 0.67 3.26
CA PRO A 91 -13.05 1.83 2.66
C PRO A 91 -12.03 2.90 2.23
N PRO A 92 -12.17 3.54 1.05
CA PRO A 92 -11.27 4.62 0.59
C PRO A 92 -11.08 5.75 1.61
N ALA A 93 -12.11 6.06 2.40
CA ALA A 93 -12.04 7.09 3.45
C ALA A 93 -10.94 6.82 4.48
N ALA A 94 -10.75 5.56 4.89
CA ALA A 94 -9.72 5.20 5.85
C ALA A 94 -8.31 5.46 5.27
N TYR A 95 -8.08 5.19 3.99
CA TYR A 95 -6.82 5.54 3.33
C TYR A 95 -6.60 7.05 3.29
N ARG A 96 -7.64 7.84 3.01
CA ARG A 96 -7.55 9.32 3.01
C ARG A 96 -7.17 9.87 4.39
N GLU A 97 -7.66 9.26 5.47
CA GLU A 97 -7.29 9.64 6.84
C GLU A 97 -5.82 9.32 7.15
N ARG A 98 -5.30 8.21 6.62
CA ARG A 98 -3.90 7.76 6.83
C ARG A 98 -2.90 8.48 5.94
N LEU A 99 -3.33 8.92 4.75
CA LEU A 99 -2.46 9.48 3.72
C LEU A 99 -1.54 10.62 4.22
N PRO A 100 -2.00 11.62 4.99
CA PRO A 100 -1.12 12.69 5.47
C PRO A 100 0.05 12.20 6.33
N HIS A 101 -0.17 11.13 7.10
CA HIS A 101 0.84 10.49 7.94
C HIS A 101 1.79 9.62 7.13
N TRP A 102 1.30 8.84 6.15
CA TRP A 102 2.21 8.10 5.26
C TRP A 102 3.12 9.05 4.47
N CYS A 103 2.62 10.22 4.08
CA CYS A 103 3.46 11.25 3.48
C CYS A 103 4.51 11.87 4.44
N THR A 104 4.41 11.67 5.77
CA THR A 104 5.50 12.05 6.71
C THR A 104 6.54 10.95 6.86
N LEU A 105 6.20 9.71 6.48
CA LEU A 105 7.06 8.53 6.64
C LEU A 105 7.75 8.11 5.35
N ALA A 106 7.28 8.56 4.18
CA ALA A 106 7.77 8.11 2.88
C ALA A 106 8.62 9.17 2.19
N ASP A 107 9.76 8.74 1.64
CA ASP A 107 10.51 9.48 0.62
C ASP A 107 9.87 9.34 -0.76
N ILE A 108 9.21 8.21 -1.02
CA ILE A 108 8.51 7.93 -2.28
C ILE A 108 7.10 7.47 -1.95
N LEU A 109 6.11 8.21 -2.44
CA LEU A 109 4.71 7.79 -2.37
C LEU A 109 4.23 7.48 -3.78
N ARG A 110 3.97 6.21 -4.08
CA ARG A 110 3.54 5.81 -5.42
C ARG A 110 2.03 5.78 -5.50
N LEU A 111 1.43 6.54 -6.41
CA LEU A 111 -0.01 6.50 -6.68
C LEU A 111 -0.27 6.10 -8.13
N SER A 112 -1.17 5.16 -8.35
CA SER A 112 -1.77 4.96 -9.67
C SER A 112 -2.82 6.05 -9.96
N GLU A 113 -3.29 6.13 -11.22
CA GLU A 113 -4.41 7.02 -11.58
C GLU A 113 -5.69 6.66 -10.80
N ASP A 114 -5.93 5.36 -10.57
CA ASP A 114 -7.06 4.86 -9.79
C ASP A 114 -6.94 5.25 -8.32
N ASP A 115 -5.74 5.11 -7.74
CA ASP A 115 -5.49 5.57 -6.36
C ASP A 115 -5.70 7.07 -6.24
N LEU A 116 -5.19 7.85 -7.20
CA LEU A 116 -5.36 9.30 -7.19
C LEU A 116 -6.84 9.69 -7.27
N ALA A 117 -7.61 9.05 -8.16
CA ALA A 117 -9.05 9.28 -8.27
C ALA A 117 -9.80 8.92 -6.98
N LEU A 118 -9.37 7.87 -6.27
CA LEU A 118 -9.97 7.44 -5.01
C LEU A 118 -9.55 8.30 -3.81
N LEU A 119 -8.30 8.76 -3.76
CA LEU A 119 -7.74 9.45 -2.60
C LEU A 119 -7.84 10.97 -2.69
N LEU A 120 -7.67 11.52 -3.89
CA LEU A 120 -7.70 12.95 -4.18
C LEU A 120 -8.62 13.22 -5.40
N PRO A 121 -9.94 13.03 -5.28
CA PRO A 121 -10.86 13.18 -6.40
C PRO A 121 -10.76 14.56 -7.04
N GLY A 122 -10.56 14.60 -8.36
CA GLY A 122 -10.47 15.84 -9.15
C GLY A 122 -9.07 16.48 -9.19
N VAL A 123 -8.08 15.93 -8.48
CA VAL A 123 -6.68 16.37 -8.56
C VAL A 123 -6.00 15.70 -9.75
N ARG A 124 -5.29 16.48 -10.56
CA ARG A 124 -4.50 15.93 -11.67
C ARG A 124 -3.17 15.36 -11.16
N PRO A 125 -2.57 14.34 -11.81
CA PRO A 125 -1.30 13.78 -11.37
C PRO A 125 -0.20 14.81 -11.16
N GLU A 126 -0.12 15.83 -12.01
CA GLU A 126 0.87 16.90 -11.90
C GLU A 126 0.66 17.75 -10.63
N GLU A 127 -0.60 18.03 -10.28
CA GLU A 127 -0.96 18.78 -9.08
C GLU A 127 -0.69 17.97 -7.80
N ALA A 128 -0.85 16.65 -7.86
CA ALA A 128 -0.55 15.76 -6.73
C ALA A 128 0.92 15.81 -6.34
N CYS A 129 1.83 15.82 -7.31
CA CYS A 129 3.27 15.93 -7.08
C CYS A 129 3.66 17.24 -6.40
N ASP A 130 2.99 18.35 -6.74
CA ASP A 130 3.25 19.67 -6.18
C ASP A 130 2.70 19.85 -4.75
N ILE A 131 1.67 19.08 -4.37
CA ILE A 131 1.06 19.12 -3.03
C ILE A 131 2.05 18.69 -1.93
N ARG A 132 3.17 18.01 -2.25
CA ARG A 132 4.17 17.66 -1.23
C ARG A 132 5.56 17.32 -1.79
N SER A 133 6.39 18.34 -1.99
CA SER A 133 7.77 18.28 -2.49
C SER A 133 8.81 17.51 -1.64
N ALA A 134 8.40 16.74 -0.62
CA ALA A 134 9.30 15.90 0.20
C ALA A 134 9.14 14.39 -0.08
N ALA A 135 7.95 13.94 -0.51
CA ALA A 135 7.77 12.58 -1.00
C ALA A 135 7.74 12.65 -2.53
N GLY A 136 8.71 12.05 -3.21
CA GLY A 136 8.70 11.90 -4.66
C GLY A 136 7.46 11.12 -5.07
N LEU A 137 6.39 11.83 -5.44
CA LEU A 137 5.17 11.22 -5.92
C LEU A 137 5.44 10.66 -7.33
N VAL A 138 5.40 9.34 -7.45
CA VAL A 138 5.61 8.66 -8.74
C VAL A 138 4.26 8.15 -9.24
N GLY A 139 3.70 8.86 -10.23
CA GLY A 139 2.55 8.40 -10.99
C GLY A 139 2.97 7.34 -12.02
N THR A 140 2.43 6.13 -11.93
CA THR A 140 2.57 5.13 -13.01
C THR A 140 1.23 4.92 -13.71
N ARG A 141 1.20 5.07 -15.03
CA ARG A 141 0.03 4.77 -15.85
C ARG A 141 -0.22 3.26 -15.84
N SER A 142 -1.32 2.81 -15.24
CA SER A 142 -1.77 1.42 -15.32
C SER A 142 -2.10 1.10 -16.78
N GLY A 143 -1.44 0.10 -17.37
CA GLY A 143 -1.62 -0.25 -18.77
C GLY A 143 -3.04 -0.74 -19.09
N GLY A 144 -3.66 -0.19 -20.13
CA GLY A 144 -4.92 -0.69 -20.69
C GLY A 144 -5.65 0.27 -21.64
N SER A 145 -5.21 0.40 -22.90
CA SER A 145 -6.06 0.26 -24.12
C SER A 145 -5.54 1.01 -25.37
N SER A 146 -5.84 0.37 -26.51
CA SER A 146 -5.72 0.80 -27.91
C SER A 146 -4.36 0.64 -28.61
N ARG A 147 -4.10 -0.56 -29.13
CA ARG A 147 -3.56 -0.62 -30.50
C ARG A 147 -4.62 -0.02 -31.41
N ARG A 148 -4.29 1.08 -32.07
CA ARG A 148 -4.96 1.52 -33.29
C ARG A 148 -4.52 0.60 -34.41
N GLU A 149 -5.45 -0.13 -35.00
CA GLU A 149 -5.52 -0.43 -36.44
C GLU A 149 -6.98 -0.44 -36.86
#